data_AF-A0A954F720-F1
#
_entry.id   AF-A0A954F720-F1
#
_cell.length_a   1.000
_cell.length_b   1.000
_cell.length_c   1.000
_cell.angle_alpha   90.00
_cell.angle_beta   90.00
_cell.angle_gamma   90.00
#
_symmetry.space_group_name_H-M   'P 1'
#
loop_
_entity.id
_entity.type
_entity.pdbx_description
1 polymer ?
#
loop_
_entity_poly.entity_id
_entity_poly.type
_entity_poly.pdbx_seq_one_letter_code
_entity_poly.pdbx_strand_id
1 'polypeptide(L)'
;QGFWLAFERMTNKRPLYAKTPVAIQMSLTFILVIFGWVLFRSETLADAIQYLQTMMGVAEPSTRELMVRPIHVAAAIAGAAAIWLFPTTQKLIHKPKLSWVLPLQLAFWLSLIHLHYVSHVPFLYFQF
;
A
#
# COMPACT_ATOMS: atom_id res chain seq x y z
N GLN A 1 18.22 -7.70 11.43
CA GLN A 1 16.89 -7.81 12.08
C GLN A 1 16.96 -8.31 13.53
N GLY A 2 17.88 -9.23 13.89
CA GLY A 2 18.01 -9.74 15.27
C GLY A 2 18.43 -8.73 16.35
N PHE A 3 19.21 -7.70 15.98
CA PHE A 3 19.66 -6.66 16.92
C PHE A 3 18.49 -5.87 17.55
N TRP A 4 17.45 -5.59 16.76
CA TRP A 4 16.26 -4.87 17.23
C TRP A 4 15.43 -5.70 18.22
N LEU A 5 15.33 -7.01 17.96
CA LEU A 5 14.63 -7.97 18.84
C LEU A 5 15.37 -8.20 20.16
N ALA A 6 16.71 -8.17 20.15
CA ALA A 6 17.52 -8.27 21.36
C ALA A 6 17.37 -7.03 22.25
N PHE A 7 17.40 -5.83 21.63
CA PHE A 7 17.21 -4.57 22.34
C PHE A 7 15.81 -4.47 22.97
N GLU A 8 14.76 -4.84 22.23
CA GLU A 8 13.37 -4.80 22.71
C GLU A 8 13.10 -5.74 23.90
N ARG A 9 13.81 -6.87 23.98
CA ARG A 9 13.73 -7.81 25.11
C ARG A 9 14.40 -7.28 26.38
N MET A 10 15.44 -6.45 26.26
CA MET A 10 16.13 -5.85 27.40
C MET A 10 15.32 -4.71 28.04
N THR A 11 14.41 -4.07 27.29
CA THR A 11 13.57 -2.94 27.75
C THR A 11 12.23 -3.36 28.39
N ASN A 12 12.13 -4.62 28.84
CA ASN A 12 11.00 -5.14 29.62
C ASN A 12 9.61 -4.98 28.94
N LYS A 13 9.57 -5.10 27.60
CA LYS A 13 8.35 -5.01 26.76
C LYS A 13 7.57 -3.68 26.84
N ARG A 14 8.15 -2.64 27.44
CA ARG A 14 7.56 -1.30 27.40
C ARG A 14 8.25 -0.54 26.28
N PRO A 15 7.57 -0.24 25.15
CA PRO A 15 8.16 0.64 24.16
C PRO A 15 8.53 1.95 24.88
N LEU A 16 9.74 2.47 24.64
CA LEU A 16 10.22 3.72 25.26
C LEU A 16 9.26 4.90 25.02
N TYR A 17 8.41 4.78 23.99
CA TYR A 17 7.36 5.72 23.60
C TYR A 17 5.96 5.42 24.20
N ALA A 18 5.82 4.47 25.13
CA ALA A 18 4.52 4.05 25.69
C ALA A 18 3.71 5.19 26.35
N LYS A 19 4.37 6.28 26.73
CA LYS A 19 3.74 7.46 27.34
C LYS A 19 3.40 8.59 26.34
N THR A 20 3.76 8.44 25.06
CA THR A 20 3.46 9.47 24.06
C THR A 20 2.07 9.25 23.44
N PRO A 21 1.39 10.32 22.98
CA PRO A 21 0.12 10.22 22.28
C PRO A 21 0.21 9.26 21.08
N VAL A 22 -0.87 8.50 20.85
CA VAL A 22 -0.96 7.53 19.74
C VAL A 22 -0.62 8.17 18.39
N ALA A 23 -1.04 9.42 18.17
CA ALA A 23 -0.72 10.17 16.96
C ALA A 23 0.80 10.30 16.73
N ILE A 24 1.58 10.57 17.77
CA ILE A 24 3.05 10.69 17.66
C ILE A 24 3.68 9.34 17.32
N GLN A 25 3.20 8.26 17.93
CA GLN A 25 3.67 6.91 17.62
C GLN A 25 3.40 6.56 16.15
N MET A 26 2.20 6.87 15.65
CA MET A 26 1.81 6.66 14.25
C MET A 26 2.63 7.53 13.29
N SER A 27 2.87 8.80 13.64
CA SER A 27 3.72 9.68 12.83
C SER A 27 5.16 9.18 12.76
N LEU A 28 5.73 8.74 13.88
CA LEU A 28 7.09 8.21 13.91
C LEU A 28 7.23 6.94 13.06
N THR A 29 6.30 5.99 13.19
CA THR A 29 6.33 4.77 12.36
C THR A 29 6.14 5.09 10.88
N PHE A 30 5.22 6.01 10.56
CA PHE A 30 4.99 6.46 9.19
C PHE A 30 6.24 7.10 8.59
N ILE A 31 6.90 8.00 9.31
CA ILE A 31 8.15 8.64 8.89
C ILE A 31 9.23 7.58 8.67
N LEU A 32 9.45 6.68 9.63
CA LEU A 32 10.47 5.63 9.51
C LEU A 32 10.24 4.73 8.29
N VAL A 33 8.98 4.34 8.04
CA VAL A 33 8.61 3.51 6.88
C VAL A 33 8.85 4.25 5.57
N ILE A 34 8.44 5.52 5.46
CA ILE A 34 8.66 6.33 4.25
C ILE A 34 10.15 6.51 3.99
N PHE A 35 10.93 6.90 5.01
CA PHE A 35 12.37 7.08 4.86
C PHE A 35 13.06 5.78 4.43
N GLY A 36 12.71 4.66 5.05
CA GLY A 36 13.21 3.35 4.63
C GLY A 36 12.84 3.04 3.18
N TRP A 37 11.57 3.25 2.81
CA TRP A 37 11.08 2.99 1.46
C TRP A 37 11.81 3.83 0.40
N VAL A 38 11.98 5.13 0.64
CA VAL A 38 12.68 6.02 -0.31
C VAL A 38 14.12 5.58 -0.52
N LEU A 39 14.87 5.28 0.55
CA LEU A 39 16.27 4.84 0.47
C LEU A 39 16.45 3.51 -0.27
N PHE A 40 15.53 2.56 -0.11
CA PHE A 40 15.60 1.28 -0.81
C PHE A 40 15.05 1.33 -2.24
N ARG A 41 14.18 2.29 -2.55
CA ARG A 41 13.54 2.43 -3.87
C ARG A 41 14.36 3.28 -4.84
N SER A 42 15.12 4.25 -4.35
CA SER A 42 15.94 5.15 -5.15
C SER A 42 17.12 4.42 -5.81
N GLU A 43 17.46 4.80 -7.04
CA GLU A 43 18.61 4.26 -7.77
C GLU A 43 19.94 4.73 -7.18
N THR A 44 20.01 5.98 -6.71
CA THR A 44 21.19 6.54 -6.05
C THR A 44 20.86 7.26 -4.75
N LEU A 45 21.88 7.47 -3.90
CA LEU A 45 21.73 8.25 -2.67
C LEU A 45 21.37 9.71 -2.95
N ALA A 46 21.87 10.28 -4.04
CA ALA A 46 21.53 11.65 -4.44
C ALA A 46 20.04 11.77 -4.79
N ASP A 47 19.50 10.79 -5.52
CA ASP A 47 18.08 10.75 -5.85
C ASP A 47 17.21 10.60 -4.60
N ALA A 48 17.65 9.78 -3.62
CA ALA A 48 16.95 9.61 -2.36
C ALA A 48 16.83 10.92 -1.57
N ILE A 49 17.94 11.67 -1.47
CA ILE A 49 17.97 12.98 -0.78
C ILE A 49 17.08 13.99 -1.51
N GLN A 50 17.16 14.05 -2.84
CA GLN A 50 16.29 14.92 -3.64
C GLN A 50 14.80 14.55 -3.45
N TYR A 51 14.47 13.25 -3.38
CA TYR A 51 13.12 12.78 -3.13
C TYR A 51 12.59 13.22 -1.75
N LEU A 52 13.43 13.15 -0.72
CA LEU A 52 13.06 13.61 0.63
C LEU A 52 12.89 15.13 0.69
N GLN A 53 13.76 15.89 0.01
CA GLN A 53 13.66 17.35 -0.07
C GLN A 53 12.40 17.82 -0.80
N THR A 54 12.04 17.14 -1.89
CA THR A 54 10.80 17.43 -2.63
C THR A 54 9.55 17.06 -1.82
N MET A 55 9.58 15.95 -1.07
CA MET A 55 8.50 15.59 -0.13
C MET A 55 8.29 16.61 0.99
N MET A 56 9.36 17.28 1.45
CA MET A 56 9.27 18.37 2.43
C MET A 56 8.91 19.72 1.80
N GLY A 57 8.77 19.81 0.47
CA GLY A 57 8.51 21.05 -0.26
C GLY A 57 9.70 22.01 -0.33
N VAL A 58 10.92 21.53 -0.05
CA VAL A 58 12.16 22.34 -0.03
C VAL A 58 12.82 22.39 -1.40
N ALA A 59 12.66 21.34 -2.20
CA ALA A 59 13.20 21.24 -3.55
C ALA A 59 12.09 21.14 -4.60
N GLU A 60 12.38 21.66 -5.80
CA GLU A 60 11.51 21.53 -6.97
C GLU A 60 11.45 20.07 -7.44
N PRO A 61 10.26 19.54 -7.78
CA PRO A 61 10.12 18.19 -8.31
C PRO A 61 10.91 18.04 -9.63
N SER A 62 11.86 17.10 -9.67
CA SER A 62 12.81 16.99 -10.78
C SER A 62 12.20 16.59 -12.13
N THR A 63 11.04 15.93 -12.14
CA THR A 63 10.05 15.82 -13.24
C THR A 63 9.16 14.62 -12.97
N ARG A 64 7.90 14.90 -12.70
CA ARG A 64 6.71 14.05 -12.90
C ARG A 64 5.56 14.90 -12.41
N GLU A 65 5.13 15.85 -13.23
CA GLU A 65 3.81 16.42 -13.04
C GLU A 65 2.84 15.24 -13.04
N LEU A 66 2.25 14.98 -11.88
CA LEU A 66 1.19 14.00 -11.78
C LEU A 66 0.07 14.54 -12.67
N MET A 67 -0.12 13.98 -13.86
CA MET A 67 -1.24 14.34 -14.72
C MET A 67 -2.53 13.85 -14.04
N VAL A 68 -3.08 14.68 -13.17
CA VAL A 68 -4.33 14.40 -12.45
C VAL A 68 -5.49 14.50 -13.42
N ARG A 69 -5.74 13.42 -14.14
CA ARG A 69 -6.97 13.24 -14.92
C ARG A 69 -8.17 13.06 -13.99
N PRO A 70 -9.39 13.44 -14.42
CA PRO A 70 -10.61 13.29 -13.60
C PRO A 70 -10.84 11.87 -13.06
N ILE A 71 -10.41 10.85 -13.81
CA ILE A 71 -10.51 9.45 -13.38
C ILE A 71 -9.71 9.15 -12.09
N HIS A 72 -8.57 9.81 -11.87
CA HIS A 72 -7.78 9.60 -10.66
C HIS A 72 -8.48 10.18 -9.43
N VAL A 73 -9.12 11.33 -9.58
CA VAL A 73 -9.91 11.95 -8.51
C VAL A 73 -11.15 11.11 -8.22
N ALA A 74 -11.86 10.67 -9.26
CA ALA A 74 -12.99 9.76 -9.13
C ALA A 74 -12.60 8.44 -8.43
N ALA A 75 -11.46 7.86 -8.82
CA ALA A 75 -10.94 6.64 -8.20
C ALA A 75 -10.54 6.86 -6.74
N ALA A 76 -9.93 8.00 -6.40
CA ALA A 76 -9.57 8.35 -5.02
C ALA A 76 -10.81 8.49 -4.13
N ILE A 77 -11.84 9.18 -4.61
CA ILE A 77 -13.12 9.33 -3.90
C ILE A 77 -13.81 7.97 -3.75
N ALA A 78 -13.87 7.18 -4.82
CA ALA A 78 -14.44 5.83 -4.79
C ALA A 78 -13.70 4.92 -3.82
N GLY A 79 -12.37 4.99 -3.77
CA GLY A 79 -11.54 4.24 -2.82
C GLY A 79 -11.76 4.66 -1.38
N ALA A 80 -11.82 5.97 -1.10
CA ALA A 80 -12.12 6.48 0.24
C ALA A 80 -13.53 6.06 0.70
N ALA A 81 -14.53 6.18 -0.18
CA ALA A 81 -15.89 5.72 0.06
C ALA A 81 -15.93 4.20 0.28
N ALA A 82 -15.17 3.41 -0.49
CA ALA A 82 -15.06 1.97 -0.32
C ALA A 82 -14.55 1.60 1.08
N ILE A 83 -13.48 2.27 1.55
CA ILE A 83 -12.88 1.98 2.86
C ILE A 83 -13.83 2.31 4.01
N TRP A 84 -14.61 3.40 3.89
CA TRP A 84 -15.44 3.91 4.99
C TRP A 84 -16.85 3.34 5.00
N LEU A 85 -17.43 3.03 3.83
CA LEU A 85 -18.81 2.59 3.70
C LEU A 85 -18.94 1.07 3.60
N PHE A 86 -17.95 0.37 3.04
CA PHE A 86 -18.07 -1.08 2.84
C PHE A 86 -17.54 -1.85 4.05
N PRO A 87 -18.22 -2.94 4.45
CA PRO A 87 -17.70 -3.80 5.50
C PRO A 87 -16.41 -4.47 5.04
N THR A 88 -15.47 -4.64 5.98
CA THR A 88 -14.22 -5.35 5.74
C THR A 88 -14.50 -6.72 5.08
N THR A 89 -13.68 -7.10 4.10
CA THR A 89 -13.84 -8.36 3.35
C THR A 89 -13.97 -9.58 4.28
N GLN A 90 -13.24 -9.59 5.41
CA GLN A 90 -13.35 -10.63 6.43
C GLN A 90 -14.77 -10.81 6.98
N LYS A 91 -15.49 -9.70 7.24
CA LYS A 91 -16.88 -9.74 7.70
C LYS A 91 -17.82 -10.23 6.60
N LEU A 92 -17.53 -9.87 5.34
CA LEU A 92 -18.33 -10.24 4.18
C LEU A 92 -18.23 -11.75 3.86
N ILE A 93 -17.06 -12.36 4.06
CA ILE A 93 -16.81 -13.78 3.75
C ILE A 93 -17.10 -14.69 4.95
N HIS A 94 -17.36 -14.16 6.15
CA HIS A 94 -17.55 -14.98 7.35
C HIS A 94 -18.74 -15.96 7.26
N LYS A 95 -19.82 -15.57 6.56
CA LYS A 95 -20.97 -16.43 6.26
C LYS A 95 -21.43 -16.18 4.83
N PRO A 96 -20.74 -16.75 3.83
CA PRO A 96 -21.03 -16.43 2.44
C PRO A 96 -22.36 -17.05 2.04
N LYS A 97 -23.25 -16.24 1.46
CA LYS A 97 -24.52 -16.74 0.91
C LYS A 97 -24.25 -17.47 -0.41
N LEU A 98 -24.82 -18.66 -0.58
CA LEU A 98 -24.62 -19.48 -1.78
C LEU A 98 -24.97 -18.71 -3.08
N SER A 99 -25.96 -17.83 -3.02
CA SER A 99 -26.38 -16.98 -4.14
C SER A 99 -25.30 -16.02 -4.66
N TRP A 100 -24.31 -15.66 -3.83
CA TRP A 100 -23.18 -14.81 -4.24
C TRP A 100 -21.94 -15.63 -4.60
N VAL A 101 -21.74 -16.78 -3.96
CA VAL A 101 -20.59 -17.65 -4.21
C VAL A 101 -20.64 -18.23 -5.62
N LEU A 102 -21.81 -18.74 -6.04
CA LEU A 102 -21.97 -19.37 -7.34
C LEU A 102 -21.64 -18.43 -8.52
N PRO A 103 -22.21 -17.22 -8.63
CA PRO A 103 -21.87 -16.32 -9.73
C PRO A 103 -20.42 -15.83 -9.64
N LEU A 104 -19.87 -15.62 -8.44
CA LEU A 104 -18.48 -15.21 -8.27
C LEU A 104 -17.50 -16.30 -8.74
N GLN A 105 -17.78 -17.56 -8.40
CA GLN A 105 -16.98 -18.70 -8.83
C GLN A 105 -17.06 -18.88 -10.35
N LEU A 106 -18.25 -18.72 -10.93
CA LEU A 106 -18.42 -18.75 -12.38
C LEU A 106 -17.65 -17.62 -13.07
N ALA A 107 -17.75 -16.39 -12.55
CA ALA A 107 -17.00 -15.25 -13.07
C ALA A 107 -15.48 -15.46 -12.96
N PHE A 108 -15.01 -16.09 -11.88
CA PHE A 108 -13.61 -16.47 -11.72
C PHE A 108 -13.17 -17.47 -12.81
N TRP A 109 -13.93 -18.52 -13.06
CA TRP A 109 -13.64 -19.47 -14.14
C TRP A 109 -13.65 -18.81 -15.52
N LEU A 110 -14.62 -17.95 -15.80
CA LEU A 110 -14.67 -17.17 -17.03
C LEU A 110 -13.44 -16.25 -17.17
N SER A 111 -12.98 -15.64 -16.07
CA SER A 111 -11.78 -14.81 -16.07
C SER A 111 -10.52 -15.61 -16.41
N LEU A 112 -10.41 -16.87 -15.95
CA LEU A 112 -9.28 -17.76 -16.28
C LEU A 112 -9.31 -18.23 -17.73
N ILE A 113 -10.49 -18.58 -18.26
CA ILE A 113 -10.65 -18.94 -19.67
C ILE A 113 -10.28 -17.74 -20.57
N HIS A 114 -10.75 -16.55 -20.22
CA HIS A 114 -10.41 -15.32 -20.93
C HIS A 114 -8.91 -15.03 -20.86
N LEU A 115 -8.28 -15.18 -19.69
CA LEU A 115 -6.83 -15.00 -19.52
C LEU A 115 -6.03 -15.96 -20.43
N HIS A 116 -6.48 -17.20 -20.61
CA HIS A 116 -5.84 -18.17 -21.49
C HIS A 116 -6.04 -17.85 -22.98
N TYR A 117 -7.20 -17.29 -23.35
CA TYR A 117 -7.52 -16.97 -24.75
C TYR A 117 -6.82 -15.69 -25.25
N VAL A 118 -6.55 -14.74 -24.35
CA VAL A 118 -5.90 -13.48 -24.72
C VAL A 118 -4.41 -13.71 -25.00
N SER A 119 -4.01 -13.42 -26.23
CA SER A 119 -2.61 -13.59 -26.70
C SER A 119 -1.63 -12.58 -26.10
N HIS A 120 -2.11 -11.53 -25.43
CA HIS A 120 -1.26 -10.50 -24.81
C HIS A 120 -1.79 -10.09 -23.44
N VAL A 121 -1.14 -10.58 -22.39
CA VAL A 121 -1.46 -10.21 -21.00
C VAL A 121 -0.54 -9.05 -20.58
N PRO A 122 -1.06 -7.85 -20.27
CA PRO A 122 -0.24 -6.69 -19.91
C PRO A 122 0.39 -6.81 -18.50
N PHE A 123 0.16 -7.92 -17.81
CA PHE A 123 0.69 -8.20 -16.48
C PHE A 123 2.03 -8.94 -16.59
N LEU A 124 3.08 -8.30 -16.08
CA LEU A 124 4.48 -8.68 -16.25
C LEU A 124 4.82 -10.14 -15.91
N TYR A 125 4.10 -10.74 -14.95
CA TYR A 125 4.34 -12.13 -14.52
C TYR A 125 3.87 -13.21 -15.49
N PHE A 126 3.03 -12.87 -16.47
CA PHE A 126 2.52 -13.81 -17.48
C PHE A 126 3.19 -13.64 -18.85
N GLN A 127 4.33 -12.93 -18.89
CA GLN A 127 5.10 -12.67 -20.12
C GLN A 127 6.33 -13.58 -20.30
N PHE A 128 6.51 -14.58 -19.42
CA PHE A 128 7.60 -15.56 -19.50
C PHE A 128 7.10 -16.91 -20.01
#